data_AF-A0A6L7CSU4-F1
#
_entry.id   AF-A0A6L7CSU4-F1
#
_cell.length_a   1.000
_cell.length_b   1.000
_cell.length_c   1.000
_cell.angle_alpha   90.00
_cell.angle_beta   90.00
_cell.angle_gamma   90.00
#
_symmetry.space_group_name_H-M   'P 1'
#
loop_
_entity.id
_entity.type
_entity.pdbx_description
1 polymer ?
#
loop_
_entity_poly.entity_id
_entity_poly.type
_entity_poly.pdbx_seq_one_letter_code
_entity_poly.pdbx_strand_id
1 'polypeptide(L)'
;VDTLLMLEVYPAGEAPIPGADSRSLCRTIRGRGKIDPILVPDPARVAEMLAPVLTGNDLILVQGAGNIGKIARSLAEIKLKPQTPEEEQHD
;
A
#
# COMPACT_ATOMS: atom_id res chain seq x y z
N VAL A 1 10.66 -8.83 -4.75
CA VAL A 1 9.66 -7.90 -5.31
C VAL A 1 10.42 -6.80 -6.03
N ASP A 2 9.92 -6.35 -7.17
CA ASP A 2 10.54 -5.30 -7.97
C ASP A 2 10.09 -3.91 -7.52
N THR A 3 8.80 -3.80 -7.18
CA THR A 3 8.18 -2.61 -6.57
C THR A 3 7.61 -3.00 -5.20
N LEU A 4 7.72 -2.09 -4.22
CA LEU A 4 7.17 -2.29 -2.87
C LEU A 4 6.41 -1.06 -2.40
N LEU A 5 5.11 -1.20 -2.20
CA LEU A 5 4.29 -0.28 -1.44
C LEU A 5 4.20 -0.81 0.00
N MET A 6 4.47 0.04 0.98
CA MET A 6 4.45 -0.30 2.40
C MET A 6 3.34 0.49 3.09
N LEU A 7 2.41 -0.20 3.74
CA LEU A 7 1.41 0.45 4.59
C LEU A 7 1.98 0.68 6.00
N GLU A 8 1.32 1.52 6.79
CA GLU A 8 1.59 1.63 8.22
C GLU A 8 1.37 0.30 8.96
N VAL A 9 2.06 0.13 10.09
CA VAL A 9 1.96 -1.07 10.91
C VAL A 9 0.52 -1.25 11.40
N TYR A 10 -0.06 -2.42 11.16
CA TYR A 10 -1.27 -2.83 11.85
C TYR A 10 -0.91 -3.26 13.29
N PRO A 11 -1.32 -2.52 14.33
CA PRO A 11 -0.76 -2.68 15.68
C PRO A 11 -1.25 -3.94 16.40
N ALA A 12 -2.35 -4.56 15.98
CA ALA A 12 -2.94 -5.74 16.62
C ALA A 12 -3.15 -5.62 18.15
N GLY A 13 -3.29 -4.40 18.68
CA GLY A 13 -3.45 -4.12 20.11
C GLY A 13 -2.16 -3.78 20.85
N GLU A 14 -1.01 -3.80 20.18
CA GLU A 14 0.29 -3.45 20.76
C GLU A 14 0.54 -1.93 20.76
N ALA A 15 1.35 -1.48 21.72
CA ALA A 15 1.86 -0.12 21.73
C ALA A 15 2.97 0.04 20.66
N PRO A 16 3.09 1.20 20.02
CA PRO A 16 4.19 1.45 19.08
C PRO A 16 5.56 1.28 19.73
N ILE A 17 6.48 0.64 19.01
CA ILE A 17 7.88 0.46 19.44
C ILE A 17 8.77 1.40 18.60
N PRO A 18 9.58 2.28 19.21
CA PRO A 18 10.47 3.18 18.49
C PRO A 18 11.40 2.43 17.52
N GLY A 19 11.38 2.81 16.24
CA GLY A 19 12.21 2.20 15.21
C GLY A 19 11.65 0.90 14.61
N ALA A 20 10.57 0.35 15.15
CA ALA A 20 9.85 -0.81 14.61
C ALA A 20 8.57 -0.39 13.86
N ASP A 21 8.67 0.68 13.08
CA ASP A 21 7.60 1.23 12.26
C ASP A 21 7.91 1.09 10.76
N SER A 22 6.87 1.23 9.92
CA SER A 22 6.99 1.08 8.47
C SER A 22 7.98 2.07 7.85
N ARG A 23 8.11 3.28 8.42
CA ARG A 23 9.06 4.29 7.94
C ARG A 23 10.51 3.87 8.18
N SER A 24 10.80 3.30 9.34
CA SER A 24 12.10 2.76 9.73
C SER A 24 12.48 1.57 8.86
N LEU A 25 11.51 0.68 8.58
CA LEU A 25 11.70 -0.42 7.65
C LEU A 25 11.97 0.07 6.22
N CYS A 26 11.18 1.01 5.69
CA CYS A 26 11.40 1.61 4.38
C CYS A 26 12.79 2.24 4.24
N ARG A 27 13.25 3.00 5.25
CA ARG A 27 14.61 3.56 5.26
C ARG A 27 15.68 2.47 5.18
N THR A 28 15.52 1.39 5.94
CA THR A 28 16.47 0.27 5.97
C THR A 28 16.51 -0.47 4.64
N ILE A 29 15.35 -0.70 4.01
CA ILE A 29 15.26 -1.34 2.69
C ILE A 29 15.90 -0.44 1.62
N ARG A 30 15.57 0.86 1.60
CA ARG A 30 16.17 1.84 0.67
C ARG A 30 17.69 1.90 0.83
N GLY A 31 18.20 1.88 2.06
CA GLY A 31 19.64 1.88 2.34
C GLY A 31 20.39 0.66 1.79
N ARG A 32 19.69 -0.45 1.50
CA ARG A 32 20.27 -1.63 0.81
C ARG A 32 20.39 -1.43 -0.71
N GLY A 33 19.79 -0.39 -1.28
CA GLY A 33 19.97 0.05 -2.67
C GLY A 33 19.32 -0.81 -3.76
N LYS A 34 18.58 -1.87 -3.40
CA LYS A 34 17.94 -2.77 -4.39
C LYS A 34 16.60 -2.24 -4.91
N ILE A 35 15.80 -1.66 -4.02
CA ILE A 35 14.49 -1.10 -4.33
C ILE A 35 14.29 0.16 -3.48
N ASP A 36 13.41 1.05 -3.95
CA ASP A 36 12.97 2.25 -3.22
C ASP A 36 11.50 2.09 -2.81
N PRO A 37 11.20 1.71 -1.55
CA PRO A 37 9.82 1.47 -1.13
C PRO A 37 9.01 2.75 -0.99
N ILE A 38 7.77 2.68 -1.46
CA ILE A 38 6.78 3.76 -1.37
C ILE A 38 5.97 3.56 -0.09
N LEU A 39 6.13 4.45 0.88
CA LEU A 39 5.29 4.43 2.09
C LEU A 39 3.91 5.02 1.77
N VAL A 40 2.85 4.28 2.10
CA VAL A 40 1.46 4.65 1.91
C VAL A 40 0.80 4.81 3.29
N PRO A 41 0.58 6.05 3.77
CA PRO A 41 0.09 6.29 5.13
C PRO A 41 -1.38 5.86 5.34
N ASP A 42 -2.17 5.87 4.27
CA ASP A 42 -3.60 5.60 4.30
C ASP A 42 -3.94 4.50 3.29
N PRO A 43 -4.52 3.37 3.73
CA PRO A 43 -5.04 2.33 2.86
C PRO A 43 -5.94 2.80 1.71
N ALA A 44 -6.72 3.89 1.90
CA ALA A 44 -7.58 4.42 0.85
C ALA A 44 -6.79 4.95 -0.36
N ARG A 45 -5.53 5.34 -0.13
CA ARG A 45 -4.63 5.89 -1.16
C ARG A 45 -3.82 4.82 -1.89
N VAL A 46 -4.00 3.53 -1.55
CA VAL A 46 -3.22 2.46 -2.19
C VAL A 46 -3.44 2.43 -3.69
N ALA A 47 -4.69 2.57 -4.17
CA ALA A 47 -4.97 2.57 -5.61
C ALA A 47 -4.32 3.76 -6.33
N GLU A 48 -4.42 4.95 -5.75
CA GLU A 48 -3.79 6.19 -6.25
C GLU A 48 -2.27 6.02 -6.39
N MET A 49 -1.62 5.43 -5.39
CA MET A 49 -0.16 5.24 -5.38
C MET A 49 0.30 4.05 -6.22
N LEU A 50 -0.57 3.06 -6.41
CA LEU A 50 -0.30 1.86 -7.20
C LEU A 50 -0.43 2.13 -8.70
N ALA A 51 -1.44 2.88 -9.13
CA ALA A 51 -1.72 3.08 -10.56
C ALA A 51 -0.53 3.61 -11.39
N PRO A 52 0.27 4.60 -10.93
CA PRO A 52 1.41 5.11 -11.69
C PRO A 52 2.59 4.14 -11.80
N VAL A 53 2.66 3.14 -10.92
CA VAL A 53 3.77 2.17 -10.90
C VAL A 53 3.42 0.86 -11.62
N LEU A 54 2.15 0.65 -11.96
CA LEU A 54 1.71 -0.55 -12.65
C LEU A 54 2.11 -0.55 -14.12
N THR A 55 2.53 -1.71 -14.58
CA THR A 55 2.69 -2.05 -15.98
C THR A 55 1.65 -3.09 -16.39
N GLY A 56 1.37 -3.21 -17.69
CA GLY A 56 0.33 -4.10 -18.20
C GLY A 56 0.57 -5.61 -17.98
N ASN A 57 1.70 -6.01 -17.39
CA ASN A 57 2.06 -7.41 -17.15
C ASN A 57 2.54 -7.67 -15.71
N ASP A 58 2.05 -6.88 -14.75
CA ASP A 58 2.42 -7.02 -13.35
C ASP A 58 1.60 -8.08 -12.60
N LEU A 59 2.26 -8.81 -11.70
CA LEU A 59 1.60 -9.61 -10.68
C LEU A 59 1.64 -8.87 -9.35
N ILE A 60 0.46 -8.46 -8.86
CA ILE A 60 0.34 -7.74 -7.59
C ILE A 60 0.13 -8.74 -6.46
N LEU A 61 1.00 -8.69 -5.45
CA LEU A 61 0.83 -9.44 -4.20
C LEU A 61 0.37 -8.49 -3.09
N VAL A 62 -0.85 -8.67 -2.62
CA VAL A 62 -1.39 -7.96 -1.46
C VAL A 62 -1.14 -8.81 -0.22
N GLN A 63 -0.11 -8.45 0.55
CA GLN A 63 0.47 -9.33 1.57
C GLN A 63 0.36 -8.75 2.98
N GLY A 64 -0.02 -9.59 3.93
CA GLY A 64 -0.01 -9.25 5.36
C GLY A 64 -1.03 -10.05 6.16
N ALA A 65 -1.33 -9.58 7.36
CA ALA A 65 -2.44 -10.01 8.19
C ALA A 65 -3.29 -8.78 8.58
N GLY A 66 -4.24 -8.95 9.51
CA GLY A 66 -5.05 -7.84 10.01
C GLY A 66 -6.02 -7.28 8.96
N ASN A 67 -5.92 -5.98 8.66
CA ASN A 67 -6.83 -5.30 7.74
C ASN A 67 -6.54 -5.53 6.25
N ILE A 68 -5.42 -6.18 5.90
CA ILE A 68 -4.99 -6.33 4.50
C ILE A 68 -6.02 -7.04 3.61
N GLY A 69 -6.78 -8.00 4.16
CA GLY A 69 -7.82 -8.71 3.40
C GLY A 69 -9.01 -7.83 3.04
N LYS A 70 -9.29 -6.76 3.81
CA LYS A 70 -10.28 -5.74 3.44
C LYS A 70 -9.76 -4.86 2.31
N ILE A 71 -8.48 -4.48 2.38
CA ILE A 71 -7.80 -3.67 1.36
C ILE A 71 -7.76 -4.43 0.02
N ALA A 72 -7.39 -5.70 0.05
CA ALA A 72 -7.38 -6.56 -1.14
C ALA A 72 -8.75 -6.61 -1.83
N ARG A 73 -9.84 -6.76 -1.05
CA ARG A 73 -11.21 -6.77 -1.56
C ARG A 73 -11.59 -5.42 -2.17
N SER A 74 -11.34 -4.32 -1.47
CA SER A 74 -11.61 -2.97 -1.98
C SER A 74 -10.87 -2.68 -3.29
N LEU A 75 -9.59 -3.02 -3.38
CA LEU A 75 -8.79 -2.89 -4.60
C LEU A 75 -9.35 -3.72 -5.77
N ALA A 76 -9.84 -4.94 -5.49
CA ALA A 76 -10.46 -5.80 -6.49
C ALA A 76 -11.81 -5.24 -6.97
N GLU A 77 -12.64 -4.74 -6.06
CA GLU A 77 -13.95 -4.13 -6.36
C GLU A 77 -13.80 -2.93 -7.30
N ILE A 78 -12.84 -2.04 -7.02
CA ILE A 78 -12.56 -0.87 -7.87
C ILE A 78 -11.68 -1.21 -9.09
N LYS A 79 -11.34 -2.49 -9.30
CA LYS A 79 -10.50 -2.97 -10.41
C LYS A 79 -9.18 -2.19 -10.53
N LEU A 80 -8.56 -1.91 -9.39
CA LEU A 80 -7.30 -1.14 -9.25
C LEU A 80 -7.38 0.31 -9.77
N LYS A 81 -8.57 0.81 -10.11
CA LYS A 81 -8.74 2.20 -10.53
C LYS A 81 -8.79 3.11 -9.31
N PRO A 82 -7.98 4.18 -9.25
CA PRO A 82 -8.14 5.21 -8.23
C PRO A 82 -9.55 5.80 -8.32
N GLN A 83 -10.19 6.05 -7.18
CA GLN A 83 -11.46 6.77 -7.18
C GLN A 83 -11.18 8.27 -7.33
N THR A 84 -11.71 8.85 -8.40
CA THR A 84 -11.63 10.28 -8.66
C THR A 84 -12.84 10.94 -7.99
N PRO A 85 -12.70 12.10 -7.31
CA PRO A 85 -13.83 12.79 -6.67
C PRO A 85 -15.00 13.15 -7.61
N GLU A 86 -14.82 13.04 -8.93
CA GLU A 86 -15.80 13.44 -9.95
C GLU A 86 -16.86 12.37 -10.26
N GLU A 87 -16.71 11.13 -9.78
CA GLU A 87 -17.67 10.04 -10.06
C GLU A 87 -18.82 9.93 -9.03
N GLU A 88 -18.81 10.71 -7.94
CA GLU A 88 -19.86 10.70 -6.91
C GLU A 88 -21.04 11.68 -7.17
N GLN A 89 -21.04 12.42 -8.28
CA GLN A 89 -22.08 13.45 -8.57
C GLN A 89 -23.11 13.08 -9.64
N HIS A 90 -23.10 11.87 -10.18
CA HIS A 90 -24.16 11.40 -11.09
C HIS A 90 -24.63 9.99 -10.70
N ASP A 91 -25.48 9.91 -9.68
CA ASP A 91 -26.55 8.92 -9.56
C ASP A 91 -27.69 9.50 -8.68
#